data_AF-A0A2N8KVV0-F1
#
_entry.id   AF-A0A2N8KVV0-F1
#
_cell.length_a   1.000
_cell.length_b   1.000
_cell.length_c   1.000
_cell.angle_alpha   90.00
_cell.angle_beta   90.00
_cell.angle_gamma   90.00
#
_symmetry.space_group_name_H-M   'P 1'
#
loop_
_entity.id
_entity.type
_entity.pdbx_description
1 polymer ?
#
loop_
_entity_poly.entity_id
_entity_poly.type
_entity_poly.pdbx_seq_one_letter_code
_entity_poly.pdbx_strand_id
1 'polypeptide(L)'
;MNLSRRALLQGASTTASAGLLAGAAAVLSRPTQAHPAQALRPPGALAEPDFLAACVRCGLCVRACPPHNLKLSEWGAGLAAEVAIGTPFFEAREIPCEMCEDIPCVKACPTGALDPGLQDIAEARMGLAVLIDHESCLNFLGLRCDVCYRVCPLIDSAISLEKQSNPRSDRHAMLLPTVHAEACTGCGKCERACVLAQPAIKVLPRDLAQGELGPHYRKGWEDQNRQGKPRFAQPEQRLPEGGSDIGPLRSGAQPYATASSEPQR
;
A
#
# COMPACT_ATOMS: atom_id res chain seq x y z
N MET A 1 53.73 -22.36 -34.01
CA MET A 1 52.71 -23.28 -33.47
C MET A 1 51.80 -23.68 -34.62
N ASN A 2 51.90 -24.91 -35.14
CA ASN A 2 51.04 -25.37 -36.24
C ASN A 2 49.71 -25.87 -35.68
N LEU A 3 48.68 -25.01 -35.70
CA LEU A 3 47.32 -25.39 -35.31
C LEU A 3 46.68 -26.22 -36.43
N SER A 4 46.37 -27.49 -36.12
CA SER A 4 45.64 -28.38 -37.02
C SER A 4 44.19 -27.90 -37.19
N ARG A 5 43.64 -27.99 -38.41
CA ARG A 5 42.21 -27.71 -38.68
C ARG A 5 41.29 -28.47 -37.73
N ARG A 6 41.68 -29.67 -37.30
CA ARG A 6 40.92 -30.49 -36.34
C ARG A 6 40.87 -29.86 -34.94
N ALA A 7 41.99 -29.31 -34.48
CA ALA A 7 42.07 -28.60 -33.20
C ALA A 7 41.26 -27.30 -33.22
N LEU A 8 41.23 -26.60 -34.36
CA LEU A 8 40.43 -25.38 -34.53
C LEU A 8 38.92 -25.68 -34.48
N LEU A 9 38.46 -26.74 -35.16
CA LEU A 9 37.05 -27.15 -35.17
C LEU A 9 36.59 -27.69 -33.81
N GLN A 10 37.44 -28.44 -33.10
CA GLN A 10 37.16 -28.92 -31.75
C GLN A 10 37.10 -27.78 -30.74
N GLY A 11 38.00 -26.78 -30.83
CA GLY A 11 37.95 -25.60 -29.97
C GLY A 11 36.71 -24.73 -30.21
N ALA A 12 36.26 -24.60 -31.47
CA ALA A 12 35.05 -23.86 -31.80
C ALA A 12 33.79 -24.54 -31.26
N SER A 13 33.69 -25.88 -31.36
CA SER A 13 32.52 -26.61 -30.87
C SER A 13 32.44 -26.60 -29.34
N THR A 14 33.56 -26.72 -28.62
CA THR A 14 33.56 -26.65 -27.15
C THR A 14 33.17 -25.26 -26.67
N THR A 15 33.65 -24.21 -27.33
CA THR A 15 33.33 -22.82 -26.95
C THR A 15 31.87 -22.48 -27.23
N ALA A 16 31.33 -22.92 -28.36
CA ALA A 16 29.90 -22.74 -28.68
C ALA A 16 29.00 -23.50 -27.69
N SER A 17 29.37 -24.74 -27.34
CA SER A 17 28.63 -25.57 -26.39
C SER A 17 28.67 -24.97 -24.98
N ALA A 18 29.85 -24.51 -24.53
CA ALA A 18 30.01 -23.82 -23.26
C ALA A 18 29.23 -22.49 -23.23
N GLY A 19 29.23 -21.74 -24.33
CA GLY A 19 28.45 -20.52 -24.47
C GLY A 19 26.93 -20.76 -24.41
N LEU A 20 26.44 -21.81 -25.05
CA LEU A 20 25.01 -22.21 -24.98
C LEU A 20 24.62 -22.68 -23.58
N LEU A 21 25.46 -23.48 -22.93
CA LEU A 21 25.22 -23.94 -21.57
C LEU A 21 25.27 -22.79 -20.55
N ALA A 22 26.26 -21.90 -20.67
CA ALA A 22 26.36 -20.70 -19.83
C ALA A 22 25.19 -19.73 -20.08
N GLY A 23 24.79 -19.55 -21.34
CA GLY A 23 23.62 -18.74 -21.70
C GLY A 23 22.31 -19.31 -21.16
N ALA A 24 22.10 -20.62 -21.30
CA ALA A 24 20.94 -21.31 -20.73
C ALA A 24 20.93 -21.23 -19.21
N ALA A 25 22.08 -21.46 -18.56
CA ALA A 25 22.23 -21.32 -17.12
C ALA A 25 21.93 -19.88 -16.67
N ALA A 26 22.40 -18.86 -17.39
CA ALA A 26 22.14 -17.46 -17.05
C ALA A 26 20.66 -17.08 -17.19
N VAL A 27 19.96 -17.60 -18.19
CA VAL A 27 18.51 -17.38 -18.37
C VAL A 27 17.72 -18.11 -17.29
N LEU A 28 18.08 -19.35 -16.96
CA LEU A 28 17.44 -20.14 -15.90
C LEU A 28 17.76 -19.63 -14.49
N SER A 29 18.91 -18.97 -14.30
CA SER A 29 19.33 -18.39 -13.02
C SER A 29 18.78 -16.99 -12.78
N ARG A 30 17.98 -16.43 -13.70
CA ARG A 30 17.29 -15.17 -13.43
C ARG A 30 16.40 -15.35 -12.20
N PRO A 31 16.49 -14.45 -11.20
CA PRO A 31 15.77 -14.63 -9.96
C PRO A 31 14.26 -14.70 -10.25
N THR A 32 13.66 -15.86 -9.94
CA THR A 32 12.21 -16.10 -9.90
C THR A 32 11.53 -15.39 -8.71
N GLN A 33 12.23 -14.42 -8.11
CA GLN A 33 11.89 -13.75 -6.86
C GLN A 33 11.54 -12.28 -7.02
N ALA A 34 11.37 -11.79 -8.25
CA ALA A 34 10.80 -10.46 -8.40
C ALA A 34 9.32 -10.50 -7.95
N HIS A 35 8.94 -9.47 -7.21
CA HIS A 35 7.56 -9.21 -6.83
C HIS A 35 7.30 -7.75 -7.19
N PRO A 36 6.94 -7.47 -8.46
CA PRO A 36 6.76 -6.10 -8.91
C PRO A 36 5.73 -5.42 -8.01
N ALA A 37 5.98 -4.16 -7.67
CA ALA A 37 5.18 -3.44 -6.67
C ALA A 37 3.70 -3.29 -7.05
N GLN A 38 3.34 -3.57 -8.31
CA GLN A 38 1.98 -3.47 -8.84
C GLN A 38 1.23 -4.81 -8.81
N ALA A 39 1.94 -5.94 -8.65
CA ALA A 39 1.34 -7.25 -8.49
C ALA A 39 1.08 -7.48 -7.01
N LEU A 40 -0.18 -7.64 -6.61
CA LEU A 40 -0.59 -7.87 -5.23
C LEU A 40 -1.03 -9.32 -5.04
N ARG A 41 -0.73 -9.88 -3.87
CA ARG A 41 -1.13 -11.25 -3.53
C ARG A 41 -2.61 -11.32 -3.13
N PRO A 42 -3.31 -12.45 -3.37
CA PRO A 42 -4.69 -12.65 -2.92
C PRO A 42 -4.85 -12.46 -1.40
N PRO A 43 -6.10 -12.26 -0.91
CA PRO A 43 -6.34 -12.19 0.53
C PRO A 43 -5.90 -13.48 1.22
N GLY A 44 -5.36 -13.34 2.43
CA GLY A 44 -4.86 -14.44 3.24
C GLY A 44 -3.49 -14.97 2.81
N ALA A 45 -2.83 -14.39 1.81
CA ALA A 45 -1.48 -14.83 1.46
C ALA A 45 -0.52 -14.71 2.64
N LEU A 46 0.26 -15.76 2.88
CA LEU A 46 1.36 -15.75 3.84
C LEU A 46 2.43 -14.73 3.42
N ALA A 47 3.40 -14.50 4.31
CA ALA A 47 4.59 -13.74 3.96
C ALA A 47 5.24 -14.34 2.69
N GLU A 48 5.75 -13.49 1.80
CA GLU A 48 6.15 -13.89 0.44
C GLU A 48 7.03 -15.16 0.40
N PRO A 49 8.07 -15.35 1.24
CA PRO A 49 8.85 -16.59 1.23
C PRO A 49 8.03 -17.85 1.57
N ASP A 50 7.17 -17.76 2.57
CA ASP A 50 6.32 -18.88 3.03
C ASP A 50 5.21 -19.17 2.01
N PHE A 51 4.65 -18.12 1.42
CA PHE A 51 3.68 -18.23 0.33
C PHE A 51 4.28 -18.96 -0.87
N LEU A 52 5.48 -18.58 -1.31
CA LEU A 52 6.17 -19.22 -2.43
C LEU A 52 6.53 -20.68 -2.14
N ALA A 53 6.84 -21.01 -0.88
CA ALA A 53 7.11 -22.38 -0.45
C ALA A 53 5.85 -23.26 -0.41
N ALA A 54 4.72 -22.71 0.04
CA ALA A 54 3.46 -23.44 0.18
C ALA A 54 2.64 -23.51 -1.11
N CYS A 55 2.80 -22.55 -2.03
CA CYS A 55 1.99 -22.46 -3.24
C CYS A 55 2.39 -23.52 -4.29
N VAL A 56 1.50 -24.49 -4.52
CA VAL A 56 1.67 -25.53 -5.54
C VAL A 56 1.19 -25.11 -6.94
N ARG A 57 0.88 -23.82 -7.15
CA ARG A 57 0.54 -23.24 -8.47
C ARG A 57 -0.66 -23.92 -9.16
N CYS A 58 -1.63 -24.38 -8.38
CA CYS A 58 -2.79 -25.15 -8.89
C CYS A 58 -3.89 -24.29 -9.55
N GLY A 59 -3.87 -22.97 -9.37
CA GLY A 59 -4.86 -22.04 -9.93
C GLY A 59 -6.28 -22.17 -9.37
N LEU A 60 -6.49 -22.91 -8.27
CA LEU A 60 -7.82 -23.07 -7.67
C LEU A 60 -8.37 -21.74 -7.14
N CYS A 61 -7.54 -20.93 -6.48
CA CYS A 61 -7.91 -19.60 -6.00
C CYS A 61 -8.33 -18.65 -7.14
N VAL A 62 -7.65 -18.72 -8.30
CA VAL A 62 -7.97 -17.93 -9.50
C VAL A 62 -9.36 -18.30 -10.04
N ARG A 63 -9.66 -19.60 -10.15
CA ARG A 63 -10.97 -20.08 -10.60
C ARG A 63 -12.10 -19.75 -9.62
N ALA A 64 -11.80 -19.78 -8.32
CA ALA A 64 -12.78 -19.52 -7.27
C ALA A 64 -13.07 -18.03 -7.06
N CYS A 65 -12.30 -17.13 -7.69
CA CYS A 65 -12.44 -15.68 -7.53
C CYS A 65 -13.62 -15.14 -8.37
N PRO A 66 -14.73 -14.67 -7.75
CA PRO A 66 -15.90 -14.19 -8.49
C PRO A 66 -15.65 -12.98 -9.41
N PRO A 67 -14.87 -11.94 -9.01
CA PRO A 67 -14.59 -10.82 -9.91
C PRO A 67 -13.52 -11.14 -10.97
N HIS A 68 -12.95 -12.34 -10.96
CA HIS A 68 -11.87 -12.75 -11.87
C HIS A 68 -10.68 -11.79 -11.91
N ASN A 69 -10.36 -11.18 -10.77
CA ASN A 69 -9.23 -10.25 -10.67
C ASN A 69 -7.88 -10.96 -10.50
N LEU A 70 -7.89 -12.19 -9.98
CA LEU A 70 -6.70 -13.01 -9.83
C LEU A 70 -6.29 -13.61 -11.18
N LYS A 71 -5.00 -13.52 -11.50
CA LYS A 71 -4.37 -14.16 -12.65
C LYS A 71 -3.13 -14.91 -12.21
N LEU A 72 -2.76 -15.96 -12.96
CA LEU A 72 -1.50 -16.67 -12.75
C LEU A 72 -0.39 -15.92 -13.49
N SER A 73 0.77 -15.81 -12.86
CA SER A 73 1.96 -15.31 -13.56
C SER A 73 2.39 -16.27 -14.66
N GLU A 74 2.58 -15.72 -15.85
CA GLU A 74 3.02 -16.44 -17.04
C GLU A 74 4.46 -16.09 -17.37
N TRP A 75 5.13 -16.99 -18.08
CA TRP A 75 6.46 -16.72 -18.63
C TRP A 75 6.33 -15.82 -19.87
N GLY A 76 7.04 -14.68 -19.90
CA GLY A 76 6.94 -13.78 -21.05
C GLY A 76 7.34 -12.33 -20.75
N ALA A 77 6.51 -11.38 -21.18
CA ALA A 77 6.72 -9.95 -21.02
C ALA A 77 5.55 -9.30 -20.24
N GLY A 78 5.83 -8.20 -19.56
CA GLY A 78 4.88 -7.49 -18.70
C GLY A 78 5.01 -7.87 -17.22
N LEU A 79 4.13 -7.33 -16.37
CA LEU A 79 4.20 -7.47 -14.91
C LEU A 79 4.17 -8.94 -14.45
N ALA A 80 3.46 -9.80 -15.19
CA ALA A 80 3.39 -11.24 -14.93
C ALA A 80 4.76 -11.93 -15.02
N ALA A 81 5.67 -11.43 -15.84
CA ALA A 81 7.00 -12.04 -16.05
C ALA A 81 7.95 -11.80 -14.88
N GLU A 82 7.70 -10.76 -14.10
CA GLU A 82 8.48 -10.41 -12.93
C GLU A 82 7.98 -11.15 -11.69
N VAL A 83 6.71 -11.53 -11.63
CA VAL A 83 6.15 -12.34 -10.53
C VAL A 83 6.63 -13.79 -10.64
N ALA A 84 6.96 -14.42 -9.50
CA ALA A 84 7.29 -15.85 -9.44
C ALA A 84 6.33 -16.71 -10.26
N ILE A 85 6.82 -17.42 -11.28
CA ILE A 85 6.00 -18.08 -12.32
C ILE A 85 4.95 -19.03 -11.72
N GLY A 86 3.74 -18.99 -12.27
CA GLY A 86 2.59 -19.81 -11.89
C GLY A 86 1.97 -19.45 -10.54
N THR A 87 2.36 -18.34 -9.91
CA THR A 87 1.76 -17.89 -8.65
C THR A 87 0.64 -16.87 -8.91
N PRO A 88 -0.44 -16.88 -8.10
CA PRO A 88 -1.56 -15.96 -8.27
C PRO A 88 -1.20 -14.53 -7.83
N PHE A 89 -1.67 -13.55 -8.57
CA PHE A 89 -1.61 -12.13 -8.23
C PHE A 89 -2.78 -11.36 -8.85
N PHE A 90 -3.00 -10.12 -8.43
CA PHE A 90 -3.89 -9.17 -9.10
C PHE A 90 -3.25 -7.79 -9.20
N GLU A 91 -3.77 -6.96 -10.11
CA GLU A 91 -3.36 -5.57 -10.26
C GLU A 91 -4.51 -4.66 -9.85
N ALA A 92 -4.32 -3.90 -8.77
CA ALA A 92 -5.36 -3.05 -8.19
C ALA A 92 -5.96 -2.06 -9.20
N ARG A 93 -5.14 -1.55 -10.12
CA ARG A 93 -5.55 -0.60 -11.16
C ARG A 93 -6.46 -1.21 -12.23
N GLU A 94 -6.35 -2.50 -12.51
CA GLU A 94 -7.19 -3.18 -13.51
C GLU A 94 -8.53 -3.59 -12.89
N ILE A 95 -8.48 -4.57 -11.98
CA ILE A 95 -9.63 -5.11 -11.26
C ILE A 95 -9.20 -5.29 -9.79
N PRO A 96 -9.73 -4.49 -8.85
CA PRO A 96 -9.37 -4.61 -7.44
C PRO A 96 -10.02 -5.84 -6.81
N CYS A 97 -9.60 -6.16 -5.58
CA CYS A 97 -10.30 -7.15 -4.77
C CYS A 97 -11.67 -6.60 -4.35
N GLU A 98 -12.73 -7.35 -4.63
CA GLU A 98 -14.10 -6.99 -4.28
C GLU A 98 -14.47 -7.25 -2.80
N MET A 99 -13.52 -7.70 -1.98
CA MET A 99 -13.72 -7.94 -0.54
C MET A 99 -14.91 -8.91 -0.27
N CYS A 100 -14.96 -10.03 -0.99
CA CYS A 100 -16.04 -11.02 -0.85
C CYS A 100 -16.10 -11.57 0.59
N GLU A 101 -17.27 -11.51 1.22
CA GLU A 101 -17.49 -11.97 2.61
C GLU A 101 -17.09 -13.44 2.81
N ASP A 102 -17.38 -14.30 1.84
CA ASP A 102 -17.09 -15.73 1.91
C ASP A 102 -15.64 -16.12 1.60
N ILE A 103 -14.80 -15.17 1.19
CA ILE A 103 -13.38 -15.37 0.82
C ILE A 103 -13.13 -16.68 0.04
N PRO A 104 -13.84 -16.93 -1.08
CA PRO A 104 -13.81 -18.22 -1.77
C PRO A 104 -12.41 -18.60 -2.29
N CYS A 105 -11.57 -17.62 -2.60
CA CYS A 105 -10.18 -17.85 -3.02
C CYS A 105 -9.33 -18.51 -1.93
N VAL A 106 -9.52 -18.15 -0.66
CA VAL A 106 -8.82 -18.76 0.49
C VAL A 106 -9.35 -20.18 0.71
N LYS A 107 -10.68 -20.36 0.76
CA LYS A 107 -11.34 -21.67 0.93
C LYS A 107 -10.93 -22.68 -0.14
N ALA A 108 -10.64 -22.21 -1.36
CA ALA A 108 -10.20 -23.05 -2.46
C ALA A 108 -8.71 -23.44 -2.42
N CYS A 109 -7.90 -22.86 -1.53
CA CYS A 109 -6.47 -23.16 -1.42
C CYS A 109 -6.24 -24.48 -0.66
N PRO A 110 -5.71 -25.54 -1.29
CA PRO A 110 -5.55 -26.83 -0.62
C PRO A 110 -4.29 -26.92 0.25
N THR A 111 -3.32 -26.03 0.06
CA THR A 111 -2.00 -26.13 0.72
C THR A 111 -1.80 -25.18 1.89
N GLY A 112 -2.76 -24.28 2.14
CA GLY A 112 -2.59 -23.23 3.15
C GLY A 112 -1.63 -22.11 2.74
N ALA A 113 -1.26 -22.01 1.45
CA ALA A 113 -0.53 -20.83 0.94
C ALA A 113 -1.34 -19.53 1.13
N LEU A 114 -2.67 -19.66 1.10
CA LEU A 114 -3.58 -18.66 1.65
C LEU A 114 -4.09 -19.20 2.98
N ASP A 115 -3.93 -18.42 4.05
CA ASP A 115 -4.24 -18.79 5.42
C ASP A 115 -5.75 -19.07 5.61
N PRO A 116 -6.16 -20.32 5.89
CA PRO A 116 -7.56 -20.66 6.15
C PRO A 116 -8.08 -20.08 7.48
N GLY A 117 -7.19 -19.58 8.34
CA GLY A 117 -7.53 -18.83 9.54
C GLY A 117 -8.17 -17.47 9.27
N LEU A 118 -8.02 -16.92 8.06
CA LEU A 118 -8.67 -15.68 7.66
C LEU A 118 -10.19 -15.89 7.49
N GLN A 119 -10.95 -15.52 8.51
CA GLN A 119 -12.42 -15.61 8.52
C GLN A 119 -13.09 -14.28 8.15
N ASP A 120 -12.49 -13.14 8.51
CA ASP A 120 -12.96 -11.80 8.16
C ASP A 120 -12.07 -11.18 7.09
N ILE A 121 -12.66 -10.80 5.96
CA ILE A 121 -11.96 -10.17 4.84
C ILE A 121 -11.34 -8.80 5.22
N ALA A 122 -11.88 -8.12 6.24
CA ALA A 122 -11.32 -6.87 6.78
C ALA A 122 -9.95 -7.07 7.46
N GLU A 123 -9.62 -8.30 7.87
CA GLU A 123 -8.33 -8.65 8.45
C GLU A 123 -7.27 -8.99 7.39
N ALA A 124 -7.65 -9.09 6.11
CA ALA A 124 -6.71 -9.38 5.04
C ALA A 124 -5.63 -8.31 4.92
N ARG A 125 -4.42 -8.72 4.53
CA ARG A 125 -3.25 -7.84 4.36
C ARG A 125 -2.62 -8.06 2.97
N MET A 126 -3.37 -7.78 1.92
CA MET A 126 -2.94 -7.94 0.51
C MET A 126 -1.90 -6.90 0.08
N GLY A 127 -1.92 -5.73 0.73
CA GLY A 127 -1.04 -4.60 0.45
C GLY A 127 -1.36 -3.42 1.36
N LEU A 128 -0.84 -2.25 1.03
CA LEU A 128 -1.13 -0.98 1.70
C LEU A 128 -1.32 0.12 0.66
N ALA A 129 -2.44 0.84 0.76
CA ALA A 129 -2.66 2.02 -0.05
C ALA A 129 -1.79 3.18 0.44
N VAL A 130 -1.08 3.84 -0.48
CA VAL A 130 -0.22 4.99 -0.20
C VAL A 130 -0.57 6.09 -1.18
N LEU A 131 -0.74 7.31 -0.67
CA LEU A 131 -0.82 8.50 -1.51
C LEU A 131 0.61 8.88 -1.91
N ILE A 132 0.99 8.52 -3.14
CA ILE A 132 2.36 8.66 -3.64
C ILE A 132 2.57 10.03 -4.30
N ASP A 133 1.53 10.56 -4.94
CA ASP A 133 1.61 11.82 -5.67
C ASP A 133 0.70 12.89 -5.05
N HIS A 134 1.29 13.73 -4.20
CA HIS A 134 0.64 14.90 -3.64
C HIS A 134 0.47 16.05 -4.64
N GLU A 135 1.27 16.10 -5.71
CA GLU A 135 1.26 17.20 -6.67
C GLU A 135 0.11 17.06 -7.67
N SER A 136 -0.25 15.83 -8.05
CA SER A 136 -1.38 15.56 -8.95
C SER A 136 -2.70 15.30 -8.21
N CYS A 137 -2.68 14.97 -6.93
CA CYS A 137 -3.90 14.67 -6.18
C CYS A 137 -4.85 15.87 -6.13
N LEU A 138 -6.08 15.70 -6.62
CA LEU A 138 -7.07 16.78 -6.70
C LEU A 138 -7.31 17.48 -5.35
N ASN A 139 -7.31 16.73 -4.24
CA ASN A 139 -7.50 17.31 -2.90
C ASN A 139 -6.33 18.18 -2.45
N PHE A 140 -5.09 17.82 -2.80
CA PHE A 140 -3.90 18.64 -2.51
C PHE A 140 -3.82 19.88 -3.41
N LEU A 141 -4.43 19.81 -4.60
CA LEU A 141 -4.67 20.97 -5.45
C LEU A 141 -5.78 21.88 -4.92
N GLY A 142 -6.53 21.45 -3.89
CA GLY A 142 -7.65 22.19 -3.31
C GLY A 142 -8.97 22.03 -4.07
N LEU A 143 -9.03 21.08 -5.00
CA LEU A 143 -10.26 20.66 -5.67
C LEU A 143 -10.99 19.63 -4.80
N ARG A 144 -12.32 19.60 -4.89
CA ARG A 144 -13.13 18.66 -4.10
C ARG A 144 -13.18 17.29 -4.76
N CYS A 145 -12.51 16.30 -4.17
CA CYS A 145 -12.59 14.90 -4.54
C CYS A 145 -12.72 14.03 -3.28
N ASP A 146 -13.61 13.06 -3.28
CA ASP A 146 -13.76 12.10 -2.17
C ASP A 146 -13.93 10.66 -2.68
N VAL A 147 -13.57 10.41 -3.93
CA VAL A 147 -13.81 9.13 -4.61
C VAL A 147 -13.06 7.98 -3.95
N CYS A 148 -11.77 8.15 -3.63
CA CYS A 148 -10.98 7.12 -2.97
C CYS A 148 -11.47 6.81 -1.55
N TYR A 149 -12.01 7.82 -0.87
CA TYR A 149 -12.60 7.69 0.47
C TYR A 149 -13.95 6.95 0.41
N ARG A 150 -14.86 7.35 -0.49
CA ARG A 150 -16.19 6.76 -0.62
C ARG A 150 -16.20 5.33 -1.16
N VAL A 151 -15.24 4.97 -1.99
CA VAL A 151 -15.14 3.60 -2.54
C VAL A 151 -14.52 2.62 -1.54
N CYS A 152 -13.93 3.11 -0.44
CA CYS A 152 -13.28 2.25 0.54
C CYS A 152 -14.33 1.48 1.35
N PRO A 153 -14.26 0.14 1.40
CA PRO A 153 -15.19 -0.66 2.21
C PRO A 153 -15.01 -0.45 3.72
N LEU A 154 -13.83 0.01 4.13
CA LEU A 154 -13.47 0.30 5.52
C LEU A 154 -13.32 1.81 5.73
N ILE A 155 -14.35 2.57 5.34
CA ILE A 155 -14.37 4.02 5.48
C ILE A 155 -14.15 4.44 6.94
N ASP A 156 -13.46 5.57 7.15
CA ASP A 156 -13.05 6.12 8.46
C ASP A 156 -12.12 5.23 9.30
N SER A 157 -11.97 3.94 8.96
CA SER A 157 -11.03 3.01 9.59
C SER A 157 -9.74 2.92 8.80
N ALA A 158 -9.82 2.56 7.51
CA ALA A 158 -8.67 2.42 6.62
C ALA A 158 -8.29 3.73 5.92
N ILE A 159 -9.22 4.65 5.73
CA ILE A 159 -8.98 5.95 5.10
C ILE A 159 -9.86 7.04 5.73
N SER A 160 -9.26 8.17 6.05
CA SER A 160 -9.95 9.40 6.51
C SER A 160 -9.70 10.56 5.55
N LEU A 161 -10.52 11.61 5.67
CA LEU A 161 -10.29 12.90 5.00
C LEU A 161 -9.91 13.95 6.05
N GLU A 162 -8.61 14.23 6.16
CA GLU A 162 -8.07 15.21 7.10
C GLU A 162 -8.28 16.62 6.57
N LYS A 163 -8.90 17.48 7.38
CA LYS A 163 -9.14 18.88 7.02
C LYS A 163 -7.88 19.69 7.24
N GLN A 164 -7.40 20.34 6.19
CA GLN A 164 -6.32 21.32 6.26
C GLN A 164 -6.76 22.66 5.66
N SER A 165 -6.25 23.76 6.21
CA SER A 165 -6.52 25.09 5.64
C SER A 165 -5.81 25.24 4.29
N ASN A 166 -6.51 25.73 3.26
CA ASN A 166 -5.88 25.98 1.97
C ASN A 166 -5.00 27.25 2.04
N PRO A 167 -3.68 27.16 1.83
CA PRO A 167 -2.82 28.34 1.90
C PRO A 167 -3.11 29.37 0.80
N ARG A 168 -3.80 28.97 -0.28
CA ARG A 168 -4.14 29.85 -1.42
C ARG A 168 -5.48 30.57 -1.22
N SER A 169 -6.30 30.14 -0.27
CA SER A 169 -7.63 30.70 -0.02
C SER A 169 -7.99 30.59 1.45
N ASP A 170 -8.27 31.74 2.06
CA ASP A 170 -8.69 31.90 3.46
C ASP A 170 -10.05 31.27 3.80
N ARG A 171 -10.81 30.77 2.81
CA ARG A 171 -12.20 30.31 2.97
C ARG A 171 -12.44 28.85 2.65
N HIS A 172 -11.47 28.13 2.08
CA HIS A 172 -11.65 26.74 1.65
C HIS A 172 -10.73 25.80 2.42
N ALA A 173 -11.29 24.69 2.92
CA ALA A 173 -10.50 23.60 3.48
C ALA A 173 -10.14 22.60 2.38
N MET A 174 -8.90 22.11 2.40
CA MET A 174 -8.47 20.92 1.67
C MET A 174 -8.85 19.67 2.48
N LEU A 175 -9.33 18.64 1.81
CA LEU A 175 -9.74 17.36 2.41
C LEU A 175 -8.72 16.29 2.03
N LEU A 176 -7.62 16.19 2.77
CA LEU A 176 -6.50 15.34 2.38
C LEU A 176 -6.78 13.88 2.73
N PRO A 177 -6.76 12.95 1.76
CA PRO A 177 -6.97 11.54 2.04
C PRO A 177 -5.76 11.00 2.80
N THR A 178 -6.02 10.41 3.97
CA THR A 178 -5.01 9.81 4.85
C THR A 178 -5.34 8.35 5.05
N VAL A 179 -4.43 7.46 4.66
CA VAL A 179 -4.59 6.01 4.80
C VAL A 179 -4.01 5.55 6.13
N HIS A 180 -4.76 4.73 6.86
CA HIS A 180 -4.35 4.16 8.13
C HIS A 180 -3.87 2.72 7.93
N ALA A 181 -2.57 2.50 8.10
CA ALA A 181 -1.91 1.24 7.72
C ALA A 181 -2.39 0.01 8.49
N GLU A 182 -2.86 0.20 9.72
CA GLU A 182 -3.36 -0.87 10.59
C GLU A 182 -4.66 -1.48 10.07
N ALA A 183 -5.56 -0.66 9.51
CA ALA A 183 -6.87 -1.08 9.03
C ALA A 183 -6.92 -1.30 7.50
N CYS A 184 -6.02 -0.70 6.73
CA CYS A 184 -6.01 -0.85 5.27
C CYS A 184 -5.75 -2.30 4.84
N THR A 185 -6.65 -2.92 4.10
CA THR A 185 -6.45 -4.30 3.62
C THR A 185 -5.57 -4.41 2.38
N GLY A 186 -5.40 -3.31 1.65
CA GLY A 186 -4.76 -3.31 0.33
C GLY A 186 -5.64 -3.87 -0.79
N CYS A 187 -6.97 -3.78 -0.68
CA CYS A 187 -7.90 -4.30 -1.70
C CYS A 187 -7.80 -3.62 -3.08
N GLY A 188 -7.23 -2.41 -3.19
CA GLY A 188 -7.04 -1.74 -4.47
C GLY A 188 -8.20 -0.88 -4.97
N LYS A 189 -9.37 -0.92 -4.33
CA LYS A 189 -10.56 -0.16 -4.77
C LYS A 189 -10.29 1.34 -4.92
N CYS A 190 -9.50 1.93 -4.01
CA CYS A 190 -9.12 3.34 -4.07
C CYS A 190 -8.22 3.69 -5.27
N GLU A 191 -7.32 2.79 -5.67
CA GLU A 191 -6.43 2.98 -6.83
C GLU A 191 -7.21 2.88 -8.14
N ARG A 192 -8.11 1.89 -8.25
CA ARG A 192 -9.00 1.72 -9.41
C ARG A 192 -9.93 2.91 -9.62
N ALA A 193 -10.47 3.43 -8.54
CA ALA A 193 -11.46 4.51 -8.55
C ALA A 193 -10.83 5.90 -8.72
N CYS A 194 -9.50 6.03 -8.56
CA CYS A 194 -8.83 7.30 -8.77
C CYS A 194 -9.09 7.81 -10.20
N VAL A 195 -9.70 8.99 -10.31
CA VAL A 195 -10.15 9.59 -11.58
C VAL A 195 -9.00 10.03 -12.49
N LEU A 196 -7.76 10.01 -12.00
CA LEU A 196 -6.58 10.39 -12.76
C LEU A 196 -6.14 9.26 -13.70
N ALA A 197 -5.59 9.63 -14.86
CA ALA A 197 -5.05 8.68 -15.83
C ALA A 197 -3.91 7.82 -15.24
N GLN A 198 -3.09 8.42 -14.37
CA GLN A 198 -2.17 7.74 -13.47
C GLN A 198 -2.62 7.99 -12.04
N PRO A 199 -2.87 6.95 -11.22
CA PRO A 199 -3.45 7.14 -9.90
C PRO A 199 -2.45 7.79 -8.95
N ALA A 200 -2.91 8.81 -8.23
CA ALA A 200 -2.12 9.46 -7.17
C ALA A 200 -1.99 8.58 -5.91
N ILE A 201 -3.00 7.73 -5.67
CA ILE A 201 -3.01 6.74 -4.60
C ILE A 201 -2.82 5.35 -5.21
N LYS A 202 -1.79 4.63 -4.80
CA LYS A 202 -1.48 3.27 -5.29
C LYS A 202 -1.40 2.30 -4.14
N VAL A 203 -1.71 1.04 -4.40
CA VAL A 203 -1.53 -0.05 -3.45
C VAL A 203 -0.23 -0.76 -3.77
N LEU A 204 0.65 -0.85 -2.78
CA LEU A 204 1.93 -1.53 -2.90
C LEU A 204 2.01 -2.67 -1.86
N PRO A 205 2.91 -3.64 -2.05
CA PRO A 205 3.35 -4.55 -0.99
C PRO A 205 3.72 -3.80 0.29
N ARG A 206 3.37 -4.37 1.44
CA ARG A 206 3.49 -3.69 2.74
C ARG A 206 4.94 -3.36 3.12
N ASP A 207 5.85 -4.26 2.81
CA ASP A 207 7.29 -4.10 2.96
C ASP A 207 7.87 -2.95 2.13
N LEU A 208 7.26 -2.63 0.98
CA LEU A 208 7.62 -1.47 0.16
C LEU A 208 6.91 -0.19 0.59
N ALA A 209 5.68 -0.30 1.06
CA ALA A 209 4.82 0.83 1.41
C ALA A 209 5.10 1.44 2.78
N GLN A 210 5.45 0.61 3.76
CA GLN A 210 5.51 0.98 5.17
C GLN A 210 6.94 0.92 5.70
N GLY A 211 7.42 2.03 6.25
CA GLY A 211 8.67 2.06 6.97
C GLY A 211 8.55 1.43 8.36
N GLU A 212 9.67 0.94 8.88
CA GLU A 212 9.77 0.44 10.25
C GLU A 212 10.51 1.44 11.15
N LEU A 213 10.03 1.58 12.38
CA LEU A 213 10.77 2.32 13.40
C LEU A 213 11.95 1.46 13.86
N GLY A 214 13.17 2.02 13.80
CA GLY A 214 14.34 1.34 14.35
C GLY A 214 14.15 1.00 15.83
N PRO A 215 14.73 -0.11 16.33
CA PRO A 215 14.47 -0.64 17.67
C PRO A 215 14.83 0.32 18.82
N HIS A 216 15.65 1.34 18.53
CA HIS A 216 16.04 2.37 19.48
C HIS A 216 14.99 3.49 19.67
N TYR A 217 14.04 3.64 18.74
CA TYR A 217 13.00 4.66 18.80
C TYR A 217 11.77 4.11 19.51
N ARG A 218 11.51 4.62 20.72
CA ARG A 218 10.32 4.28 21.52
C ARG A 218 9.32 5.43 21.48
N LYS A 219 8.08 5.16 21.05
CA LYS A 219 7.01 6.17 21.10
C LYS A 219 6.60 6.37 22.54
N GLY A 220 6.94 7.54 23.09
CA GLY A 220 6.79 7.81 24.51
C GLY A 220 5.34 7.90 25.01
N TRP A 221 4.38 8.02 24.10
CA TRP A 221 2.95 8.10 24.36
C TRP A 221 2.21 6.75 24.31
N GLU A 222 2.86 5.67 23.86
CA GLU A 222 2.27 4.32 23.91
C GLU A 222 2.28 3.78 25.34
N ASP A 223 1.19 3.13 25.76
CA ASP A 223 0.99 2.74 27.16
C ASP A 223 2.06 1.76 27.68
N GLN A 224 2.53 0.84 26.83
CA GLN A 224 3.61 -0.10 27.15
C GLN A 224 4.95 0.63 27.41
N ASN A 225 5.13 1.81 26.83
CA ASN A 225 6.33 2.65 26.94
C ASN A 225 6.21 3.75 28.01
N ARG A 226 5.07 3.84 28.72
CA ARG A 226 4.82 4.82 29.80
C ARG A 226 5.22 4.35 31.19
N GLN A 227 5.52 3.06 31.38
CA GLN A 227 5.94 2.54 32.70
C GLN A 227 7.31 3.10 33.11
N GLY A 228 7.38 3.71 34.29
CA GLY A 228 8.64 4.16 34.92
C GLY A 228 9.20 5.51 34.47
N LYS A 229 8.41 6.42 33.88
CA LYS A 229 8.90 7.75 33.47
C LYS A 229 8.75 8.84 34.54
N PRO A 230 9.72 9.78 34.65
CA PRO A 230 9.53 11.02 35.39
C PRO A 230 8.43 11.87 34.74
N ARG A 231 7.50 12.38 35.55
CA ARG A 231 6.48 13.34 35.09
C ARG A 231 7.14 14.69 34.88
N PHE A 232 7.21 15.14 33.63
CA PHE A 232 7.52 16.53 33.33
C PHE A 232 6.25 17.35 33.65
N ALA A 233 6.38 18.42 34.44
CA ALA A 233 5.32 19.40 34.54
C ALA A 233 4.99 19.89 33.12
N GLN A 234 3.70 20.18 32.85
CA GLN A 234 3.36 20.83 31.59
C GLN A 234 4.25 22.08 31.44
N PRO A 235 4.78 22.36 30.24
CA PRO A 235 5.60 23.55 30.05
C PRO A 235 4.78 24.78 30.47
N GLU A 236 5.16 25.38 31.60
CA GLU A 236 4.63 26.68 31.98
C GLU A 236 5.13 27.69 30.97
N GLN A 237 4.21 28.23 30.18
CA GLN A 237 4.52 29.28 29.25
C GLN A 237 4.90 30.52 30.07
N ARG A 238 6.22 30.77 30.20
CA ARG A 238 6.74 31.93 30.93
C ARG A 238 6.50 33.20 30.10
N LEU A 239 5.28 33.70 30.14
CA LEU A 239 4.86 34.92 29.46
C LEU A 239 5.31 36.14 30.28
N PRO A 240 5.74 37.24 29.63
CA PRO A 240 6.06 38.48 30.33
C PRO A 240 4.79 39.04 31.00
N GLU A 241 4.93 39.49 32.25
CA GLU A 241 3.84 40.12 33.00
C GLU A 241 3.53 41.50 32.42
N GLY A 242 2.61 41.59 31.45
CA GLY A 242 2.19 42.90 30.92
C GLY A 242 1.42 42.97 29.60
N GLY A 243 0.93 41.89 29.01
CA GLY A 243 0.09 41.96 27.79
C GLY A 243 -1.40 41.89 28.09
N SER A 244 -2.09 43.04 28.17
CA SER A 244 -3.52 43.14 28.52
C SER A 244 -4.49 42.70 27.42
N ASP A 245 -4.05 42.53 26.18
CA ASP A 245 -4.96 42.41 25.03
C ASP A 245 -5.26 40.98 24.57
N ILE A 246 -4.82 39.97 25.33
CA ILE A 246 -5.00 38.54 25.00
C ILE A 246 -6.09 37.86 25.85
N GLY A 247 -6.78 38.62 26.71
CA GLY A 247 -7.83 38.12 27.61
C GLY A 247 -8.91 37.24 26.95
N PRO A 248 -9.49 37.60 25.79
CA PRO A 248 -10.56 36.80 25.15
C PRO A 248 -10.07 35.46 24.60
N LEU A 249 -8.79 35.34 24.26
CA LEU A 249 -8.19 34.09 23.78
C LEU A 249 -7.87 33.11 24.91
N ARG A 250 -8.01 33.52 26.18
CA ARG A 250 -7.74 32.69 27.38
C ARG A 250 -8.92 31.82 27.83
N SER A 251 -10.17 32.17 27.47
CA SER A 251 -11.38 31.60 28.11
C SER A 251 -12.25 30.74 27.20
N GLY A 252 -11.93 30.65 25.90
CA GLY A 252 -12.81 30.02 24.91
C GLY A 252 -14.09 30.82 24.61
N ALA A 253 -14.21 32.05 25.12
CA ALA A 253 -15.28 32.96 24.73
C ALA A 253 -15.02 33.53 23.32
N GLN A 254 -16.07 33.73 22.53
CA GLN A 254 -15.93 34.37 21.21
C GLN A 254 -15.41 35.80 21.39
N PRO A 255 -14.39 36.22 20.63
CA PRO A 255 -13.77 37.54 20.81
C PRO A 255 -14.71 38.70 20.43
N TYR A 256 -15.79 38.43 19.70
CA TYR A 256 -16.84 39.39 19.36
C TYR A 256 -18.22 38.72 19.44
N ALA A 257 -19.26 39.48 19.78
CA ALA A 257 -20.64 38.98 19.82
C ALA A 257 -21.11 38.54 18.43
N THR A 258 -21.80 37.41 18.32
CA THR A 258 -22.44 36.98 17.07
C THR A 258 -23.54 37.95 16.69
N ALA A 259 -23.47 38.53 15.49
CA ALA A 259 -24.50 39.40 14.95
C ALA A 259 -25.83 38.64 14.84
N SER A 260 -26.80 39.00 15.68
CA SER A 260 -28.13 38.41 15.71
C SER A 260 -28.96 38.84 14.50
N SER A 261 -29.66 37.86 13.92
CA SER A 261 -30.65 37.98 12.85
C SER A 261 -31.88 38.81 13.24
N GLU A 262 -32.17 39.82 12.39
CA GLU A 262 -33.47 40.35 11.95
C GLU A 262 -34.31 41.33 12.81
N PRO A 263 -35.22 42.12 12.16
CA PRO A 263 -35.37 43.55 12.37
C PRO A 263 -36.69 43.96 13.04
N GLN A 264 -36.69 45.09 13.75
CA GLN A 264 -37.88 45.91 14.07
C GLN A 264 -37.38 47.37 14.20
N ARG A 265 -37.80 48.35 13.40
CA ARG A 265 -39.08 48.63 12.74
C ARG A 265 -38.89 49.07 11.29
#